data_AF-A0A7J2NKY5-F1
#
_entry.id   AF-A0A7J2NKY5-F1
#
_cell.length_a   1.000
_cell.length_b   1.000
_cell.length_c   1.000
_cell.angle_alpha   90.00
_cell.angle_beta   90.00
_cell.angle_gamma   90.00
#
_symmetry.space_group_name_H-M   'P 1'
#
loop_
_entity.id
_entity.type
_entity.pdbx_description
1 polymer ?
#
loop_
_entity_poly.entity_id
_entity_poly.type
_entity_poly.pdbx_seq_one_letter_code
_entity_poly.pdbx_strand_id
1 'polypeptide(L)'
;MTEELYDSRETQSALEALGVLADCLPNPFVVLGGWAVYLTVSESFRREHGAPYLGSRDIDIGFHIDQAMSVRELRNSTFSKAIEAVRIAGYTPIGSSRYCKFIERETGEILTEEEAKELQIHEVFYLYLDILVDKIHPRLHEVFDIKILDEPIIGRIFDGSNFVSVNAGGNEVMIPSPNLLLASKLASIPKRQRGDKILKDACDIYAVIWHSPKSYKAIMNAVLGEYPRECEDGLQVINDDIARAASHHLGVDLEQYLDVVNLLKE
;
A
#
# COMPACT_ATOMS: atom_id res chain seq x y z
N MET A 1 19.64 -13.37 -13.13
CA MET A 1 19.40 -12.40 -12.05
C MET A 1 18.06 -11.78 -12.34
N THR A 2 17.10 -11.88 -11.43
CA THR A 2 15.80 -11.21 -11.55
C THR A 2 16.06 -9.71 -11.58
N GLU A 3 15.48 -9.01 -12.56
CA GLU A 3 15.54 -7.55 -12.64
C GLU A 3 14.77 -6.99 -11.44
N GLU A 4 15.41 -6.12 -10.63
CA GLU A 4 14.76 -5.51 -9.46
C GLU A 4 13.60 -4.63 -9.92
N LEU A 5 12.40 -4.87 -9.39
CA LEU A 5 11.21 -4.06 -9.73
C LEU A 5 11.35 -2.63 -9.21
N TYR A 6 11.97 -2.48 -8.05
CA TYR A 6 12.23 -1.24 -7.35
C TYR A 6 13.64 -1.23 -6.80
N ASP A 7 14.24 -0.04 -6.74
CA ASP A 7 15.54 0.18 -6.12
C ASP A 7 15.53 -0.20 -4.63
N SER A 8 16.52 -0.98 -4.21
CA SER A 8 16.63 -1.46 -2.83
C SER A 8 16.82 -0.34 -1.80
N ARG A 9 17.52 0.76 -2.12
CA ARG A 9 17.64 1.91 -1.22
C ARG A 9 16.32 2.64 -1.07
N GLU A 10 15.57 2.81 -2.15
CA GLU A 10 14.25 3.46 -2.12
C GLU A 10 13.26 2.67 -1.26
N THR A 11 13.21 1.35 -1.46
CA THR A 11 12.31 0.47 -0.68
C THR A 11 12.72 0.38 0.80
N GLN A 12 14.02 0.34 1.09
CA GLN A 12 14.51 0.39 2.48
C GLN A 12 14.16 1.73 3.16
N SER A 13 14.37 2.85 2.47
CA SER A 13 14.05 4.18 2.99
C SER A 13 12.55 4.35 3.24
N ALA A 14 11.71 3.79 2.36
CA ALA A 14 10.27 3.77 2.56
C ALA A 14 9.83 2.91 3.76
N LEU A 15 10.49 1.77 4.01
CA LEU A 15 10.22 0.95 5.21
C LEU A 15 10.62 1.67 6.50
N GLU A 16 11.77 2.35 6.52
CA GLU A 16 12.23 3.14 7.66
C GLU A 16 11.27 4.30 7.92
N ALA A 17 10.86 5.02 6.88
CA ALA A 17 9.89 6.09 6.98
C ALA A 17 8.52 5.60 7.45
N LEU A 18 8.08 4.40 7.06
CA LEU A 18 6.87 3.78 7.59
C LEU A 18 6.99 3.55 9.10
N GLY A 19 8.15 3.12 9.60
CA GLY A 19 8.40 2.98 11.04
C GLY A 19 8.32 4.32 11.79
N VAL A 20 8.87 5.39 11.22
CA VAL A 20 8.75 6.76 11.76
C VAL A 20 7.29 7.23 11.77
N LEU A 21 6.56 7.01 10.68
CA LEU A 21 5.14 7.35 10.59
C LEU A 21 4.31 6.55 11.62
N ALA A 22 4.63 5.29 11.84
CA ALA A 22 3.97 4.45 12.84
C ALA A 22 4.16 4.96 14.28
N ASP A 23 5.29 5.62 14.55
CA ASP A 23 5.59 6.24 15.84
C ASP A 23 4.85 7.57 16.04
N CYS A 24 4.79 8.40 14.99
CA CYS A 24 4.31 9.77 15.12
C CYS A 24 2.84 9.99 14.76
N LEU A 25 2.22 9.08 13.99
CA LEU A 25 0.84 9.24 13.54
C LEU A 25 -0.16 8.97 14.68
N PRO A 26 -1.22 9.77 14.80
CA PRO A 26 -2.26 9.53 15.78
C PRO A 26 -3.11 8.32 15.38
N ASN A 27 -3.39 7.46 16.36
CA ASN A 27 -4.29 6.34 16.17
C ASN A 27 -5.78 6.76 16.18
N PRO A 28 -6.66 6.01 15.52
CA PRO A 28 -6.35 4.86 14.66
C PRO A 28 -6.00 5.29 13.22
N PHE A 29 -5.04 4.62 12.60
CA PHE A 29 -4.74 4.71 11.18
C PHE A 29 -4.44 3.31 10.63
N VAL A 30 -4.57 3.13 9.32
CA VAL A 30 -4.28 1.85 8.65
C VAL A 30 -3.17 2.03 7.61
N VAL A 31 -2.26 1.08 7.52
CA VAL A 31 -1.28 0.97 6.44
C VAL A 31 -1.86 0.11 5.32
N LEU A 32 -1.74 0.59 4.08
CA LEU A 32 -2.39 0.00 2.91
C LEU A 32 -1.33 -0.39 1.85
N GLY A 33 -1.81 -0.78 0.67
CA GLY A 33 -0.97 -0.91 -0.52
C GLY A 33 0.12 -1.97 -0.41
N GLY A 34 1.25 -1.70 -1.05
CA GLY A 34 2.37 -2.66 -1.14
C GLY A 34 3.00 -2.98 0.22
N TRP A 35 3.02 -2.02 1.16
CA TRP A 35 3.55 -2.24 2.50
C TRP A 35 2.66 -3.13 3.35
N ALA A 36 1.32 -3.01 3.22
CA ALA A 36 0.42 -3.97 3.86
C ALA A 36 0.63 -5.40 3.35
N VAL A 37 0.89 -5.59 2.05
CA VAL A 37 1.24 -6.90 1.48
C VAL A 37 2.55 -7.40 2.06
N TYR A 38 3.61 -6.57 2.02
CA TYR A 38 4.91 -6.91 2.56
C TYR A 38 4.82 -7.38 4.02
N LEU A 39 4.14 -6.62 4.88
CA LEU A 39 3.97 -6.95 6.30
C LEU A 39 3.13 -8.22 6.51
N THR A 40 2.24 -8.56 5.58
CA THR A 40 1.42 -9.78 5.63
C THR A 40 2.22 -11.04 5.26
N VAL A 41 3.05 -10.95 4.21
CA VAL A 41 3.57 -12.14 3.53
C VAL A 41 5.08 -12.37 3.72
N SER A 42 5.83 -11.34 4.11
CA SER A 42 7.30 -11.38 4.02
C SER A 42 7.95 -12.42 4.93
N GLU A 43 7.35 -12.81 6.06
CA GLU A 43 7.91 -13.86 6.91
C GLU A 43 7.84 -15.23 6.24
N SER A 44 6.67 -15.59 5.71
CA SER A 44 6.46 -16.84 4.97
C SER A 44 7.29 -16.86 3.70
N PHE A 45 7.28 -15.77 2.91
CA PHE A 45 8.07 -15.65 1.70
C PHE A 45 9.57 -15.84 1.95
N ARG A 46 10.12 -15.22 3.02
CA ARG A 46 11.54 -15.38 3.40
C ARG A 46 11.90 -16.81 3.78
N ARG A 47 10.98 -17.53 4.42
CA ARG A 47 11.19 -18.93 4.80
C ARG A 47 11.32 -19.85 3.58
N GLU A 48 10.56 -19.57 2.53
CA GLU A 48 10.55 -20.35 1.29
C GLU A 48 11.68 -19.96 0.33
N HIS A 49 11.91 -18.66 0.15
CA HIS A 49 12.81 -18.14 -0.89
C HIS A 49 14.15 -17.60 -0.37
N GLY A 50 14.34 -17.52 0.95
CA GLY A 50 15.57 -17.01 1.56
C GLY A 50 15.76 -15.49 1.50
N ALA A 51 14.79 -14.74 0.97
CA ALA A 51 14.80 -13.28 0.84
C ALA A 51 13.45 -12.68 1.28
N PRO A 52 13.40 -11.44 1.78
CA PRO A 52 12.12 -10.80 2.07
C PRO A 52 11.25 -10.66 0.80
N TYR A 53 9.95 -10.51 0.99
CA TYR A 53 9.06 -10.20 -0.12
C TYR A 53 9.38 -8.82 -0.71
N LEU A 54 9.02 -8.58 -1.96
CA LEU A 54 9.30 -7.30 -2.60
C LEU A 54 8.50 -6.15 -1.94
N GLY A 55 9.22 -5.08 -1.58
CA GLY A 55 8.66 -3.91 -0.91
C GLY A 55 7.85 -2.98 -1.80
N SER A 56 7.68 -1.74 -1.36
CA SER A 56 7.04 -0.66 -2.11
C SER A 56 7.90 0.61 -2.04
N ARG A 57 7.80 1.47 -3.07
CA ARG A 57 8.40 2.82 -3.04
C ARG A 57 7.47 3.85 -2.41
N ASP A 58 6.17 3.64 -2.58
CA ASP A 58 5.13 4.52 -2.07
C ASP A 58 4.59 3.97 -0.74
N ILE A 59 4.25 4.86 0.18
CA ILE A 59 3.54 4.55 1.43
C ILE A 59 2.09 4.98 1.28
N ASP A 60 1.15 4.09 1.61
CA ASP A 60 -0.28 4.37 1.59
C ASP A 60 -0.83 4.26 3.02
N ILE A 61 -1.44 5.33 3.54
CA ILE A 61 -2.09 5.33 4.86
C ILE A 61 -3.55 5.75 4.75
N GLY A 62 -4.41 5.16 5.58
CA GLY A 62 -5.85 5.36 5.57
C GLY A 62 -6.41 5.85 6.91
N PHE A 63 -7.45 6.67 6.84
CA PHE A 63 -8.17 7.19 8.00
C PHE A 63 -9.68 7.06 7.84
N HIS A 64 -10.37 6.90 8.96
CA HIS A 64 -11.83 7.03 9.01
C HIS A 64 -12.25 8.50 9.13
N ILE A 65 -13.25 8.90 8.35
CA ILE A 65 -13.89 10.20 8.40
C ILE A 65 -15.40 10.04 8.60
N ASP A 66 -15.89 10.50 9.74
CA ASP A 66 -17.33 10.69 9.97
C ASP A 66 -17.83 11.96 9.26
N GLN A 67 -18.72 11.78 8.28
CA GLN A 67 -19.34 12.85 7.51
C GLN A 67 -20.32 13.72 8.32
N ALA A 68 -20.71 13.29 9.52
CA ALA A 68 -21.55 14.05 10.43
C ALA A 68 -20.78 15.08 11.27
N MET A 69 -19.44 15.05 11.25
CA MET A 69 -18.60 15.99 11.99
C MET A 69 -18.88 17.46 11.60
N SER A 70 -18.89 18.34 12.59
CA SER A 70 -18.78 19.77 12.35
C SER A 70 -17.38 20.13 11.84
N VAL A 71 -17.22 21.31 11.22
CA VAL A 71 -15.89 21.83 10.82
C VAL A 71 -14.92 21.92 11.99
N ARG A 72 -15.40 22.22 13.20
CA ARG A 72 -14.57 22.26 14.40
C ARG A 72 -14.08 20.87 14.79
N GLU A 73 -14.94 19.85 14.71
CA GLU A 73 -14.55 18.45 14.97
C GLU A 73 -13.58 17.95 13.92
N LEU A 74 -13.85 18.24 12.63
CA LEU A 74 -12.97 17.86 11.53
C LEU A 74 -11.56 18.46 11.69
N ARG A 75 -11.45 19.72 12.11
CA ARG A 75 -10.15 20.38 12.41
C ARG A 75 -9.38 19.74 13.56
N ASN A 76 -10.06 19.05 14.48
CA ASN A 76 -9.46 18.39 15.64
C ASN A 76 -9.42 16.85 15.51
N SER A 77 -9.86 16.31 14.36
CA SER A 77 -9.92 14.87 14.08
C SER A 77 -8.53 14.23 14.06
N THR A 78 -8.49 12.90 14.18
CA THR A 78 -7.28 12.09 13.99
C THR A 78 -6.62 12.39 12.65
N PHE A 79 -7.41 12.51 11.58
CA PHE A 79 -6.93 12.85 10.25
C PHE A 79 -6.24 14.22 10.18
N SER A 80 -6.82 15.26 10.81
CA SER A 80 -6.20 16.59 10.86
C SER A 80 -4.85 16.57 11.56
N LYS A 81 -4.78 15.87 12.70
CA LYS A 81 -3.54 15.69 13.46
C LYS A 81 -2.51 14.87 12.68
N ALA A 82 -2.94 13.89 11.89
CA ALA A 82 -2.07 13.09 11.03
C ALA A 82 -1.43 13.94 9.93
N ILE A 83 -2.19 14.83 9.28
CA ILE A 83 -1.64 15.77 8.28
C ILE A 83 -0.53 16.62 8.88
N GLU A 84 -0.73 17.13 10.10
CA GLU A 84 0.29 17.91 10.79
C GLU A 84 1.53 17.07 11.15
N ALA A 85 1.32 15.85 11.66
CA ALA A 85 2.42 14.92 11.95
C ALA A 85 3.24 14.56 10.70
N VAL A 86 2.57 14.36 9.56
CA VAL A 86 3.22 14.10 8.26
C VAL A 86 4.11 15.28 7.84
N ARG A 87 3.63 16.52 8.01
CA ARG A 87 4.43 17.72 7.72
C ARG A 87 5.64 17.84 8.63
N ILE A 88 5.46 17.62 9.93
CA ILE A 88 6.55 17.61 10.92
C ILE A 88 7.57 16.51 10.59
N ALA A 89 7.11 15.37 10.08
CA ALA A 89 7.97 14.28 9.61
C ALA A 89 8.72 14.62 8.30
N GLY A 90 8.61 15.83 7.76
CA GLY A 90 9.36 16.32 6.61
C GLY A 90 8.73 16.02 5.25
N TYR A 91 7.43 15.71 5.21
CA TYR A 91 6.71 15.56 3.95
C TYR A 91 6.02 16.86 3.54
N THR A 92 6.22 17.23 2.28
CA THR A 92 5.61 18.41 1.66
C THR A 92 4.48 17.97 0.73
N PRO A 93 3.31 18.65 0.71
CA PRO A 93 2.28 18.37 -0.26
C PRO A 93 2.79 18.67 -1.68
N ILE A 94 2.56 17.73 -2.60
CA ILE A 94 2.94 17.85 -4.00
C ILE A 94 1.76 17.46 -4.91
N GLY A 95 1.60 18.20 -6.01
CA GLY A 95 0.44 18.06 -6.88
C GLY A 95 -0.87 18.30 -6.11
N SER A 96 -1.94 17.60 -6.48
CA SER A 96 -3.25 17.81 -5.85
C SER A 96 -3.46 17.02 -4.56
N SER A 97 -2.84 15.85 -4.41
CA SER A 97 -3.31 14.84 -3.44
C SER A 97 -2.22 14.00 -2.76
N ARG A 98 -0.94 14.28 -3.03
CA ARG A 98 0.16 13.47 -2.52
C ARG A 98 1.06 14.26 -1.59
N TYR A 99 1.76 13.54 -0.74
CA TYR A 99 2.85 14.07 0.05
C TYR A 99 4.17 13.47 -0.46
N CYS A 100 5.25 14.23 -0.41
CA CYS A 100 6.56 13.78 -0.83
C CYS A 100 7.63 14.30 0.11
N LYS A 101 8.60 13.43 0.39
CA LYS A 101 9.86 13.78 1.00
C LYS A 101 10.95 13.60 -0.05
N PHE A 102 11.73 14.65 -0.29
CA PHE A 102 12.86 14.61 -1.20
C PHE A 102 14.09 14.15 -0.42
N ILE A 103 14.80 13.14 -0.91
CA ILE A 103 15.93 12.55 -0.21
C ILE A 103 17.13 12.51 -1.15
N GLU A 104 18.26 13.08 -0.72
CA GLU A 104 19.52 12.94 -1.43
C GLU A 104 20.02 11.49 -1.31
N ARG A 105 20.37 10.89 -2.45
CA ARG A 105 20.52 9.44 -2.60
C ARG A 105 21.74 8.88 -1.88
N GLU A 106 22.84 9.63 -1.75
CA GLU A 106 24.09 9.14 -1.15
C GLU A 106 24.13 9.32 0.37
N THR A 107 23.62 10.44 0.88
CA THR A 107 23.66 10.85 2.27
C THR A 107 22.39 10.51 3.03
N GLY A 108 21.25 10.36 2.34
CA GLY A 108 19.94 10.21 2.96
C GLY A 108 19.39 11.51 3.56
N GLU A 109 20.01 12.66 3.28
CA GLU A 109 19.56 13.95 3.79
C GLU A 109 18.20 14.33 3.20
N ILE A 110 17.32 14.86 4.06
CA ILE A 110 16.01 15.36 3.64
C ILE A 110 16.19 16.74 3.05
N LEU A 111 15.75 16.90 1.80
CA LEU A 111 15.84 18.14 1.05
C LEU A 111 14.50 18.89 1.02
N THR A 112 14.59 20.21 0.89
CA THR A 112 13.47 21.04 0.42
C THR A 112 13.20 20.80 -1.07
N GLU A 113 12.04 21.25 -1.56
CA GLU A 113 11.72 21.13 -2.99
C GLU A 113 12.69 21.96 -3.86
N GLU A 114 13.11 23.13 -3.35
CA GLU A 114 14.08 24.00 -4.00
C GLU A 114 15.46 23.34 -4.09
N GLU A 115 15.97 22.77 -3.00
CA GLU A 115 17.25 22.06 -2.99
C GLU A 115 17.23 20.85 -3.93
N ALA A 116 16.13 20.08 -3.93
CA ALA A 116 15.97 18.93 -4.80
C ALA A 116 15.97 19.29 -6.31
N LYS A 117 15.56 20.51 -6.68
CA LYS A 117 15.56 20.99 -8.08
C LYS A 117 16.94 21.38 -8.59
N GLU A 118 17.87 21.70 -7.70
CA GLU A 118 19.25 22.08 -8.06
C GLU A 118 20.15 20.84 -8.30
N LEU A 119 19.73 19.67 -7.82
CA LEU A 119 20.44 18.40 -8.00
C LEU A 119 20.04 17.69 -9.30
N GLN A 120 20.91 16.80 -9.77
CA GLN A 120 20.59 15.95 -10.91
C GLN A 120 19.54 14.90 -10.51
N ILE A 121 18.67 14.51 -11.44
CA ILE A 121 17.54 13.60 -11.17
C ILE A 121 17.96 12.23 -10.58
N HIS A 122 19.19 11.78 -10.82
CA HIS A 122 19.70 10.52 -10.28
C HIS A 122 20.28 10.65 -8.86
N GLU A 123 20.51 11.88 -8.39
CA GLU A 123 21.04 12.19 -7.05
C GLU A 123 19.92 12.32 -6.02
N VAL A 124 18.65 12.35 -6.45
CA VAL A 124 17.49 12.50 -5.58
C VAL A 124 16.52 11.35 -5.83
N PHE A 125 15.93 10.79 -4.77
CA PHE A 125 14.72 9.99 -4.91
C PHE A 125 13.57 10.59 -4.11
N TYR A 126 12.36 10.29 -4.59
CA TYR A 126 11.12 10.91 -4.15
C TYR A 126 10.36 9.87 -3.35
N LEU A 127 10.26 10.08 -2.03
CA LEU A 127 9.50 9.19 -1.17
C LEU A 127 8.06 9.70 -1.06
N TYR A 128 7.14 8.99 -1.73
CA TYR A 128 5.74 9.37 -1.77
C TYR A 128 4.94 8.79 -0.61
N LEU A 129 4.02 9.60 -0.09
CA LEU A 129 3.01 9.23 0.88
C LEU A 129 1.63 9.61 0.35
N ASP A 130 0.80 8.60 0.11
CA ASP A 130 -0.61 8.75 -0.23
C ASP A 130 -1.44 8.66 1.06
N ILE A 131 -2.18 9.74 1.36
CA ILE A 131 -3.10 9.79 2.50
C ILE A 131 -4.52 9.66 1.99
N LEU A 132 -5.18 8.59 2.39
CA LEU A 132 -6.51 8.18 1.95
C LEU A 132 -7.51 8.26 3.09
N VAL A 133 -8.78 8.42 2.75
CA VAL A 133 -9.90 8.34 3.70
C VAL A 133 -10.93 7.33 3.23
N ASP A 134 -11.73 6.78 4.14
CA ASP A 134 -12.85 5.92 3.73
C ASP A 134 -13.99 6.70 3.07
N LYS A 135 -14.20 7.96 3.50
CA LYS A 135 -15.28 8.84 3.05
C LYS A 135 -14.81 10.29 2.93
N ILE A 136 -15.17 10.96 1.85
CA ILE A 136 -14.93 12.40 1.72
C ILE A 136 -15.96 13.19 2.53
N HIS A 137 -15.49 13.99 3.49
CA HIS A 137 -16.35 14.93 4.21
C HIS A 137 -16.81 16.07 3.27
N PRO A 138 -18.10 16.47 3.25
CA PRO A 138 -18.59 17.51 2.32
C PRO A 138 -17.88 18.86 2.49
N ARG A 139 -17.44 19.16 3.71
CA ARG A 139 -16.74 20.41 4.08
C ARG A 139 -15.22 20.25 4.19
N LEU A 140 -14.65 19.19 3.60
CA LEU A 140 -13.22 18.90 3.74
C LEU A 140 -12.34 20.03 3.16
N HIS A 141 -12.77 20.61 2.04
CA HIS A 141 -12.11 21.75 1.38
C HIS A 141 -12.10 23.04 2.21
N GLU A 142 -12.99 23.19 3.19
CA GLU A 142 -12.99 24.35 4.11
C GLU A 142 -11.92 24.23 5.21
N VAL A 143 -11.34 23.03 5.35
CA VAL A 143 -10.39 22.69 6.42
C VAL A 143 -9.01 22.39 5.85
N PHE A 144 -8.94 21.69 4.72
CA PHE A 144 -7.70 21.26 4.10
C PHE A 144 -7.63 21.81 2.67
N ASP A 145 -6.49 22.42 2.35
CA ASP A 145 -6.18 22.98 1.03
C ASP A 145 -5.56 21.93 0.08
N ILE A 146 -5.90 20.67 0.28
CA ILE A 146 -5.42 19.55 -0.53
C ILE A 146 -6.59 18.67 -0.95
N LYS A 147 -6.48 18.10 -2.16
CA LYS A 147 -7.46 17.14 -2.64
C LYS A 147 -7.20 15.81 -1.94
N ILE A 148 -8.11 15.42 -1.06
CA ILE A 148 -8.08 14.10 -0.42
C ILE A 148 -8.76 13.08 -1.33
N LEU A 149 -8.15 11.90 -1.44
CA LEU A 149 -8.70 10.76 -2.16
C LEU A 149 -9.41 9.83 -1.18
N ASP A 150 -10.52 9.26 -1.62
CA ASP A 150 -11.19 8.19 -0.90
C ASP A 150 -10.81 6.82 -1.46
N GLU A 151 -10.76 5.86 -0.55
CA GLU A 151 -10.66 4.44 -0.85
C GLU A 151 -11.70 3.73 0.04
N PRO A 152 -12.94 3.56 -0.47
CA PRO A 152 -14.08 3.08 0.32
C PRO A 152 -13.85 1.75 1.03
N ILE A 153 -12.93 0.91 0.53
CA ILE A 153 -12.60 -0.36 1.18
C ILE A 153 -12.01 -0.16 2.59
N ILE A 154 -11.41 1.01 2.85
CA ILE A 154 -10.91 1.42 4.17
C ILE A 154 -12.04 1.44 5.21
N GLY A 155 -13.26 1.82 4.81
CA GLY A 155 -14.40 1.87 5.74
C GLY A 155 -14.67 0.51 6.39
N ARG A 156 -14.51 -0.57 5.62
CA ARG A 156 -14.71 -1.95 6.12
C ARG A 156 -13.68 -2.36 7.18
N ILE A 157 -12.52 -1.70 7.21
CA ILE A 157 -11.44 -1.92 8.20
C ILE A 157 -11.86 -1.32 9.54
N PHE A 158 -12.41 -0.11 9.53
CA PHE A 158 -12.84 0.61 10.73
C PHE A 158 -14.20 0.15 11.27
N ASP A 159 -15.03 -0.47 10.44
CA ASP A 159 -16.36 -0.98 10.83
C ASP A 159 -16.32 -2.33 11.61
N GLY A 160 -15.15 -2.94 11.83
CA GLY A 160 -15.09 -4.23 12.53
C GLY A 160 -13.73 -4.94 12.49
N SER A 161 -13.74 -6.27 12.34
CA SER A 161 -12.57 -7.15 12.44
C SER A 161 -11.83 -7.38 11.11
N ASN A 162 -11.98 -6.51 10.11
CA ASN A 162 -11.30 -6.66 8.82
C ASN A 162 -9.88 -6.09 8.80
N PHE A 163 -9.21 -6.13 9.94
CA PHE A 163 -7.83 -5.71 10.08
C PHE A 163 -7.01 -6.74 10.87
N VAL A 164 -5.71 -6.64 10.72
CA VAL A 164 -4.74 -7.33 11.57
C VAL A 164 -3.79 -6.28 12.12
N SER A 165 -3.44 -6.40 13.40
CA SER A 165 -2.37 -5.60 13.99
C SER A 165 -1.04 -6.28 13.74
N VAL A 166 -0.08 -5.55 13.18
CA VAL A 166 1.27 -6.04 12.88
C VAL A 166 2.32 -5.05 13.37
N ASN A 167 3.54 -5.53 13.62
CA ASN A 167 4.63 -4.64 13.99
C ASN A 167 5.31 -4.05 12.73
N ALA A 168 5.41 -2.72 12.66
CA ALA A 168 6.18 -2.00 11.67
C ALA A 168 7.15 -1.06 12.40
N GLY A 169 8.46 -1.33 12.31
CA GLY A 169 9.48 -0.49 12.94
C GLY A 169 9.42 -0.45 14.47
N GLY A 170 8.96 -1.51 15.12
CA GLY A 170 8.79 -1.56 16.58
C GLY A 170 7.40 -1.12 17.06
N ASN A 171 6.61 -0.47 16.21
CA ASN A 171 5.28 0.03 16.54
C ASN A 171 4.17 -0.87 15.98
N GLU A 172 3.05 -0.98 16.70
CA GLU A 172 1.88 -1.71 16.22
C GLU A 172 1.08 -0.84 15.25
N VAL A 173 0.82 -1.36 14.04
CA VAL A 173 0.01 -0.70 13.01
C VAL A 173 -1.11 -1.62 12.55
N MET A 174 -2.25 -1.02 12.18
CA MET A 174 -3.34 -1.75 11.56
C MET A 174 -3.03 -1.93 10.06
N ILE A 175 -3.26 -3.14 9.54
CA ILE A 175 -3.29 -3.42 8.10
C ILE A 175 -4.61 -4.14 7.73
N PRO A 176 -5.09 -4.08 6.47
CA PRO A 176 -6.24 -4.87 6.05
C PRO A 176 -6.04 -6.36 6.31
N SER A 177 -7.13 -7.08 6.64
CA SER A 177 -7.09 -8.54 6.68
C SER A 177 -6.70 -9.12 5.32
N PRO A 178 -6.10 -10.32 5.25
CA PRO A 178 -5.64 -10.89 3.97
C PRO A 178 -6.70 -10.94 2.87
N ASN A 179 -7.97 -11.21 3.19
CA ASN A 179 -9.05 -11.20 2.21
C ASN A 179 -9.36 -9.79 1.71
N LEU A 180 -9.36 -8.79 2.59
CA LEU A 180 -9.60 -7.41 2.18
C LEU A 180 -8.42 -6.83 1.38
N LEU A 181 -7.21 -7.22 1.78
CA LEU A 181 -5.99 -6.86 1.06
C LEU A 181 -6.01 -7.45 -0.36
N LEU A 182 -6.33 -8.73 -0.51
CA LEU A 182 -6.49 -9.36 -1.82
C LEU A 182 -7.57 -8.68 -2.67
N ALA A 183 -8.74 -8.39 -2.08
CA ALA A 183 -9.82 -7.68 -2.76
C ALA A 183 -9.37 -6.30 -3.28
N SER A 184 -8.60 -5.53 -2.49
CA SER A 184 -8.09 -4.23 -2.94
C SER A 184 -7.12 -4.34 -4.12
N LYS A 185 -6.30 -5.41 -4.18
CA LYS A 185 -5.40 -5.69 -5.30
C LYS A 185 -6.15 -6.09 -6.56
N LEU A 186 -7.14 -6.97 -6.42
CA LEU A 186 -8.02 -7.37 -7.51
C LEU A 186 -8.84 -6.20 -8.07
N ALA A 187 -9.33 -5.30 -7.21
CA ALA A 187 -10.04 -4.09 -7.63
C ALA A 187 -9.12 -3.05 -8.31
N SER A 188 -7.81 -3.11 -8.04
CA SER A 188 -6.83 -2.13 -8.53
C SER A 188 -6.20 -2.55 -9.86
N ILE A 189 -5.87 -3.83 -10.04
CA ILE A 189 -5.09 -4.31 -11.19
C ILE A 189 -5.72 -3.95 -12.57
N PRO A 190 -7.05 -3.98 -12.79
CA PRO A 190 -7.66 -3.61 -14.09
C PRO A 190 -7.60 -2.12 -14.38
N LYS A 191 -7.38 -1.29 -13.36
CA LYS A 191 -7.33 0.17 -13.47
C LYS A 191 -5.90 0.67 -13.70
N ARG A 192 -4.90 -0.22 -13.68
CA ARG A 192 -3.49 0.14 -13.87
C ARG A 192 -3.19 0.40 -15.34
N GLN A 193 -2.46 1.47 -15.59
CA GLN A 193 -2.02 1.85 -16.94
C GLN A 193 -0.53 1.54 -17.20
N ARG A 194 0.26 1.30 -16.15
CA ARG A 194 1.70 1.05 -16.25
C ARG A 194 2.01 -0.42 -15.99
N GLY A 195 2.87 -1.01 -16.82
CA GLY A 195 3.21 -2.43 -16.77
C GLY A 195 3.88 -2.87 -15.45
N ASP A 196 4.71 -2.01 -14.86
CA ASP A 196 5.36 -2.27 -13.56
C ASP A 196 4.33 -2.39 -12.42
N LYS A 197 3.30 -1.55 -12.42
CA LYS A 197 2.20 -1.61 -11.44
C LYS A 197 1.31 -2.83 -11.64
N ILE A 198 1.05 -3.22 -12.88
CA ILE A 198 0.31 -4.46 -13.19
C ILE A 198 1.09 -5.67 -12.69
N LEU A 199 2.40 -5.74 -13.00
CA LEU A 199 3.28 -6.79 -12.53
C LEU A 199 3.35 -6.85 -11.00
N LYS A 200 3.47 -5.69 -10.33
CA LYS A 200 3.42 -5.60 -8.86
C LYS A 200 2.13 -6.17 -8.30
N ASP A 201 0.98 -5.74 -8.81
CA ASP A 201 -0.31 -6.22 -8.30
C ASP A 201 -0.50 -7.74 -8.61
N ALA A 202 -0.01 -8.24 -9.74
CA ALA A 202 -0.01 -9.67 -10.07
C ALA A 202 0.88 -10.51 -9.13
N CYS A 203 2.04 -9.98 -8.72
CA CYS A 203 2.88 -10.57 -7.70
C CYS A 203 2.21 -10.53 -6.32
N ASP A 204 1.55 -9.41 -5.98
CA ASP A 204 0.88 -9.22 -4.69
C ASP A 204 -0.31 -10.17 -4.54
N ILE A 205 -1.10 -10.38 -5.60
CA ILE A 205 -2.21 -11.32 -5.63
C ILE A 205 -1.73 -12.73 -5.28
N TYR A 206 -0.70 -13.24 -5.98
CA TYR A 206 -0.13 -14.55 -5.67
C TYR A 206 0.36 -14.62 -4.22
N ALA A 207 1.14 -13.61 -3.79
CA ALA A 207 1.77 -13.64 -2.48
C ALA A 207 0.74 -13.61 -1.35
N VAL A 208 -0.34 -12.82 -1.48
CA VAL A 208 -1.40 -12.79 -0.48
C VAL A 208 -2.14 -14.12 -0.42
N ILE A 209 -2.37 -14.81 -1.54
CA ILE A 209 -3.04 -16.11 -1.53
C ILE A 209 -2.16 -17.19 -0.89
N TRP A 210 -0.88 -17.23 -1.26
CA TRP A 210 0.03 -18.34 -0.93
C TRP A 210 0.74 -18.16 0.42
N HIS A 211 1.18 -16.94 0.74
CA HIS A 211 2.07 -16.67 1.86
C HIS A 211 1.38 -15.99 3.05
N SER A 212 0.08 -15.69 2.97
CA SER A 212 -0.66 -15.17 4.12
C SER A 212 -0.72 -16.18 5.27
N PRO A 213 -0.75 -15.72 6.54
CA PRO A 213 -0.91 -16.61 7.69
C PRO A 213 -2.29 -17.29 7.74
N LYS A 214 -3.29 -16.71 7.07
CA LYS A 214 -4.63 -17.29 6.90
C LYS A 214 -4.61 -18.29 5.74
N SER A 215 -5.22 -19.46 5.92
CA SER A 215 -5.27 -20.49 4.87
C SER A 215 -5.89 -19.95 3.59
N TYR A 216 -5.33 -20.30 2.42
CA TYR A 216 -5.86 -19.89 1.11
C TYR A 216 -7.36 -20.17 0.97
N LYS A 217 -7.87 -21.33 1.43
CA LYS A 217 -9.31 -21.66 1.39
C LYS A 217 -10.19 -20.60 2.08
N ALA A 218 -9.77 -20.13 3.26
CA ALA A 218 -10.50 -19.11 4.00
C ALA A 218 -10.39 -17.71 3.38
N ILE A 219 -9.30 -17.44 2.65
CA ILE A 219 -9.15 -16.20 1.87
C ILE A 219 -10.08 -16.26 0.65
N MET A 220 -9.99 -17.34 -0.15
CA MET A 220 -10.81 -17.54 -1.34
C MET A 220 -12.30 -17.52 -1.03
N ASN A 221 -12.77 -18.27 -0.03
CA ASN A 221 -14.18 -18.27 0.36
C ASN A 221 -14.71 -16.87 0.70
N ALA A 222 -13.89 -16.03 1.34
CA ALA A 222 -14.28 -14.68 1.68
C ALA A 222 -14.29 -13.77 0.45
N VAL A 223 -13.23 -13.82 -0.38
CA VAL A 223 -13.12 -12.91 -1.53
C VAL A 223 -14.07 -13.29 -2.65
N LEU A 224 -14.24 -14.57 -2.98
CA LEU A 224 -15.23 -15.02 -3.97
C LEU A 224 -16.66 -14.77 -3.52
N GLY A 225 -16.94 -14.87 -2.22
CA GLY A 225 -18.26 -14.60 -1.66
C GLY A 225 -18.63 -13.10 -1.64
N GLU A 226 -17.67 -12.23 -1.34
CA GLU A 226 -17.92 -10.80 -1.13
C GLU A 226 -17.55 -9.92 -2.34
N TYR A 227 -16.58 -10.34 -3.15
CA TYR A 227 -15.98 -9.58 -4.25
C TYR A 227 -15.83 -10.41 -5.55
N PRO A 228 -16.87 -11.12 -6.00
CA PRO A 228 -16.76 -12.00 -7.17
C PRO A 228 -16.40 -11.24 -8.46
N ARG A 229 -16.86 -9.98 -8.60
CA ARG A 229 -16.55 -9.16 -9.78
C ARG A 229 -15.09 -8.74 -9.82
N GLU A 230 -14.54 -8.34 -8.67
CA GLU A 230 -13.13 -7.99 -8.55
C GLU A 230 -12.24 -9.19 -8.87
N CYS A 231 -12.62 -10.40 -8.43
CA CYS A 231 -11.93 -11.64 -8.83
C CYS A 231 -11.93 -11.82 -10.35
N GLU A 232 -13.10 -11.72 -10.99
CA GLU A 232 -13.25 -11.88 -12.43
C GLU A 232 -12.44 -10.83 -13.21
N ASP A 233 -12.67 -9.55 -12.91
CA ASP A 233 -12.01 -8.42 -13.57
C ASP A 233 -10.49 -8.48 -13.36
N GLY A 234 -10.04 -8.76 -12.14
CA GLY A 234 -8.63 -8.85 -11.80
C GLY A 234 -7.92 -9.99 -12.53
N LEU A 235 -8.57 -11.14 -12.62
CA LEU A 235 -8.03 -12.32 -13.30
C LEU A 235 -7.94 -12.14 -14.82
N GLN A 236 -8.89 -11.42 -15.44
CA GLN A 236 -8.85 -11.12 -16.88
C GLN A 236 -7.60 -10.33 -17.30
N VAL A 237 -7.00 -9.58 -16.37
CA VAL A 237 -5.76 -8.82 -16.62
C VAL A 237 -4.54 -9.74 -16.62
N ILE A 238 -4.53 -10.81 -15.80
CA ILE A 238 -3.39 -11.72 -15.65
C ILE A 238 -3.38 -12.72 -16.81
N ASN A 239 -2.92 -12.25 -17.97
CA ASN A 239 -2.65 -13.09 -19.13
C ASN A 239 -1.31 -13.84 -19.01
N ASP A 240 -1.02 -14.71 -19.97
CA ASP A 240 0.18 -15.55 -19.97
C ASP A 240 1.50 -14.77 -19.84
N ASP A 241 1.59 -13.57 -20.42
CA ASP A 241 2.81 -12.75 -20.36
C ASP A 241 3.01 -12.14 -18.97
N ILE A 242 1.93 -11.64 -18.36
CA ILE A 242 1.96 -11.14 -16.98
C ILE A 242 2.23 -12.27 -16.01
N ALA A 243 1.60 -13.44 -16.18
CA ALA A 243 1.85 -14.61 -15.34
C ALA A 243 3.31 -15.07 -15.42
N ARG A 244 3.89 -15.14 -16.62
CA ARG A 244 5.32 -15.46 -16.82
C ARG A 244 6.23 -14.44 -16.16
N ALA A 245 5.94 -13.15 -16.31
CA ALA A 245 6.74 -12.10 -15.70
C ALA A 245 6.65 -12.15 -14.16
N ALA A 246 5.45 -12.34 -13.62
CA ALA A 246 5.22 -12.42 -12.18
C ALA A 246 5.90 -13.67 -11.57
N SER A 247 5.72 -14.84 -12.18
CA SER A 247 6.34 -16.08 -11.68
C SER A 247 7.87 -15.99 -11.69
N HIS A 248 8.44 -15.46 -12.78
CA HIS A 248 9.88 -15.21 -12.87
C HIS A 248 10.36 -14.24 -11.79
N HIS A 249 9.64 -13.14 -11.55
CA HIS A 249 10.02 -12.14 -10.56
C HIS A 249 9.91 -12.66 -9.12
N LEU A 250 8.90 -13.49 -8.84
CA LEU A 250 8.71 -14.16 -7.55
C LEU A 250 9.70 -15.32 -7.34
N GLY A 251 10.36 -15.81 -8.39
CA GLY A 251 11.23 -16.98 -8.32
C GLY A 251 10.47 -18.29 -8.11
N VAL A 252 9.24 -18.39 -8.65
CA VAL A 252 8.38 -19.58 -8.60
C VAL A 252 8.15 -20.16 -9.99
N ASP A 253 7.84 -21.45 -10.05
CA ASP A 253 7.44 -22.10 -11.30
C ASP A 253 6.14 -21.50 -11.85
N LEU A 254 6.06 -21.36 -13.18
CA LEU A 254 4.87 -20.81 -13.83
C LEU A 254 3.61 -21.63 -13.54
N GLU A 255 3.73 -22.95 -13.50
CA GLU A 255 2.62 -23.85 -13.18
C GLU A 255 2.11 -23.61 -11.75
N GLN A 256 3.02 -23.50 -10.77
CA GLN A 256 2.67 -23.15 -9.39
C GLN A 256 1.98 -21.78 -9.31
N TYR A 257 2.48 -20.77 -10.01
CA TYR A 257 1.86 -19.46 -10.05
C TYR A 257 0.42 -19.53 -10.59
N LEU A 258 0.23 -20.21 -11.72
CA LEU A 258 -1.07 -20.37 -12.36
C LEU A 258 -2.03 -21.16 -11.48
N ASP A 259 -1.59 -22.25 -10.85
CA ASP A 259 -2.42 -23.04 -9.94
C ASP A 259 -2.97 -22.20 -8.79
N VAL A 260 -2.13 -21.34 -8.19
CA VAL A 260 -2.54 -20.45 -7.10
C VAL A 260 -3.50 -19.36 -7.59
N VAL A 261 -3.19 -18.69 -8.70
CA VAL A 261 -4.03 -17.59 -9.21
C VAL A 261 -5.36 -18.11 -9.76
N ASN A 262 -5.39 -19.32 -10.33
CA ASN A 262 -6.61 -19.94 -10.84
C ASN A 262 -7.61 -20.34 -9.74
N LEU A 263 -7.22 -20.33 -8.46
CA LEU A 263 -8.17 -20.45 -7.34
C LEU A 263 -9.24 -19.34 -7.34
N LEU A 264 -9.00 -18.24 -8.04
CA LEU A 264 -9.95 -17.13 -8.22
C LEU A 264 -11.05 -17.42 -9.25
N LYS A 265 -11.04 -18.58 -9.94
CA LYS A 265 -12.03 -18.98 -10.95
C LYS A 265 -13.23 -19.75 -10.38
N GLU A 266 -13.14 -20.23 -9.14
CA GLU A 266 -14.14 -21.11 -8.50
C GLU A 266 -15.37 -20.35 -8.00
#